data_AF-A0AAJ6KED6-F1
#
_entry.id   AF-A0AAJ6KED6-F1
#
_cell.length_a   1.000
_cell.length_b   1.000
_cell.length_c   1.000
_cell.angle_alpha   90.00
_cell.angle_beta   90.00
_cell.angle_gamma   90.00
#
_symmetry.space_group_name_H-M   'P 1'
#
loop_
_entity.id
_entity.type
_entity.pdbx_description
1 polymer ?
#
loop_
_entity_poly.entity_id
_entity_poly.type
_entity_poly.pdbx_seq_one_letter_code
_entity_poly.pdbx_strand_id
1 'polypeptide(L)'
;MNKIILVFITLFIISCANSTTSPNTNIDIGDGTVIDEIIVEKPPVADDIITDPVKISDYLKKYSGRYYLETIDKNNITNRTIKVIVENGIVYDEKVSQKFGVKTLFLNKLQIEIIGNELSGDINEKNSRVEVFDFYDTYMTTSVKKVYNKESFSASQGQLVGTISEIKTYSGSYYIWVNELNKLSKKYLFSINEQGEIYADASIKNLNPEFSLKNNILVMKYTEGANKIEKNYILKGDRIVEGSVLINDVINNELETLKRSDLLTDYVGEYYANSVTLYIENNYVYIGTKLPNGGYSYINGTALLQGNELIMYQYENNSTSNNKEHKIVFSKNKKIAVYYDPHTLKTINLIRKERSK
;
A
#
# COMPACT_ATOMS: atom_id res chain seq x y z
N MET A 1 -70.41 36.19 13.79
CA MET A 1 -70.54 35.31 14.98
C MET A 1 -70.40 33.87 14.52
N ASN A 2 -69.53 33.12 15.19
CA ASN A 2 -69.37 31.67 15.23
C ASN A 2 -68.82 30.88 14.02
N LYS A 3 -67.65 30.31 14.29
CA LYS A 3 -66.93 29.22 13.64
C LYS A 3 -67.73 27.92 13.72
N ILE A 4 -67.69 27.08 12.69
CA ILE A 4 -67.66 25.61 12.83
C ILE A 4 -66.66 25.05 11.82
N ILE A 5 -65.72 24.29 12.37
CA ILE A 5 -64.63 23.55 11.72
C ILE A 5 -65.23 22.31 11.04
N LEU A 6 -64.92 22.10 9.76
CA LEU A 6 -65.21 20.83 9.08
C LEU A 6 -63.97 19.94 9.15
N VAL A 7 -64.06 18.86 9.92
CA VAL A 7 -63.06 17.80 10.01
C VAL A 7 -63.30 16.84 8.85
N PHE A 8 -62.33 16.72 7.93
CA PHE A 8 -62.31 15.63 6.95
C PHE A 8 -61.60 14.42 7.57
N ILE A 9 -62.37 13.38 7.84
CA ILE A 9 -61.87 12.03 8.13
C ILE A 9 -61.62 11.36 6.78
N THR A 10 -60.36 11.26 6.37
CA THR A 10 -59.95 10.33 5.31
C THR A 10 -59.49 9.02 5.94
N LEU A 11 -60.35 8.00 5.92
CA LEU A 11 -59.94 6.61 5.99
C LEU A 11 -59.25 6.26 4.67
N PHE A 12 -57.93 6.15 4.69
CA PHE A 12 -57.19 5.39 3.69
C PHE A 12 -56.83 4.03 4.31
N ILE A 13 -57.58 3.01 3.89
CA ILE A 13 -57.19 1.61 4.05
C ILE A 13 -56.05 1.39 3.07
N ILE A 14 -54.81 1.45 3.55
CA ILE A 14 -53.66 0.91 2.81
C ILE A 14 -53.51 -0.53 3.30
N SER A 15 -53.91 -1.47 2.45
CA SER A 15 -53.49 -2.86 2.56
C SER A 15 -51.96 -2.90 2.55
N CYS A 16 -51.36 -3.34 3.65
CA CYS A 16 -49.96 -3.75 3.70
C CYS A 16 -49.74 -4.93 2.74
N ALA A 17 -49.42 -4.64 1.49
CA ALA A 17 -48.62 -5.54 0.70
C ALA A 17 -47.18 -5.32 1.16
N ASN A 18 -46.64 -6.29 1.90
CA ASN A 18 -45.21 -6.39 2.20
C ASN A 18 -44.44 -6.51 0.88
N SER A 19 -44.14 -5.38 0.22
CA SER A 19 -42.99 -5.35 -0.68
C SER A 19 -41.77 -5.24 0.23
N THR A 20 -41.07 -6.35 0.40
CA THR A 20 -39.68 -6.36 0.84
C THR A 20 -38.88 -5.47 -0.10
N THR A 21 -38.80 -4.18 0.21
CA THR A 21 -37.81 -3.29 -0.37
C THR A 21 -36.47 -3.80 0.11
N SER A 22 -35.82 -4.59 -0.76
CA SER A 22 -34.38 -4.79 -0.75
C SER A 22 -33.71 -3.46 -0.42
N PRO A 23 -32.63 -3.41 0.38
CA PRO A 23 -31.82 -2.20 0.48
C PRO A 23 -31.09 -1.99 -0.85
N ASN A 24 -31.84 -1.52 -1.86
CA ASN A 24 -31.30 -0.92 -3.06
C ASN A 24 -30.95 0.53 -2.71
N THR A 25 -29.82 0.69 -2.02
CA THR A 25 -28.83 1.64 -2.50
C THR A 25 -27.78 0.82 -3.23
N ASN A 26 -28.16 0.29 -4.39
CA ASN A 26 -27.20 0.09 -5.47
C ASN A 26 -26.62 1.47 -5.76
N ILE A 27 -25.54 1.81 -5.07
CA ILE A 27 -24.48 2.48 -5.80
C ILE A 27 -23.84 1.35 -6.59
N ASP A 28 -24.41 1.08 -7.76
CA ASP A 28 -23.74 0.32 -8.80
C ASP A 28 -22.62 1.25 -9.31
N ILE A 29 -21.50 1.26 -8.59
CA ILE A 29 -20.25 1.87 -9.05
C ILE A 29 -19.38 0.71 -9.52
N GLY A 30 -19.47 0.39 -10.80
CA GLY A 30 -18.66 -0.66 -11.42
C GLY A 30 -17.16 -0.30 -11.57
N ASP A 31 -16.49 0.27 -10.56
CA ASP A 31 -15.32 1.13 -10.79
C ASP A 31 -14.10 1.01 -9.83
N GLY A 32 -14.16 0.18 -8.78
CA GLY A 32 -13.03 -0.05 -7.85
C GLY A 32 -13.01 0.86 -6.61
N THR A 33 -13.69 0.47 -5.53
CA THR A 33 -13.69 1.27 -4.28
C THR A 33 -13.16 0.51 -3.06
N VAL A 34 -12.01 0.87 -2.48
CA VAL A 34 -11.68 0.56 -1.06
C VAL A 34 -10.85 1.64 -0.35
N ILE A 35 -11.17 2.94 -0.42
CA ILE A 35 -10.38 3.99 0.24
C ILE A 35 -10.64 3.92 1.75
N ASP A 36 -9.81 3.14 2.46
CA ASP A 36 -10.09 2.55 3.77
C ASP A 36 -10.50 3.56 4.86
N GLU A 37 -11.42 3.08 5.72
CA GLU A 37 -12.12 3.73 6.83
C GLU A 37 -11.76 5.18 7.08
N ILE A 38 -12.36 6.10 6.32
CA ILE A 38 -12.47 7.40 6.93
C ILE A 38 -13.62 7.30 7.93
N ILE A 39 -13.25 7.41 9.19
CA ILE A 39 -13.88 8.37 10.09
C ILE A 39 -13.87 9.75 9.39
N VAL A 40 -14.55 9.91 8.26
CA VAL A 40 -15.13 11.20 7.94
C VAL A 40 -16.41 11.16 8.73
N GLU A 41 -16.80 12.25 9.36
CA GLU A 41 -18.18 12.41 9.83
C GLU A 41 -19.21 12.24 8.68
N LYS A 42 -18.76 12.21 7.41
CA LYS A 42 -19.58 12.08 6.21
C LYS A 42 -18.93 11.20 5.11
N PRO A 43 -19.57 10.11 4.65
CA PRO A 43 -19.03 9.27 3.57
C PRO A 43 -18.65 10.09 2.33
N PRO A 44 -17.56 9.72 1.61
CA PRO A 44 -17.13 10.43 0.40
C PRO A 44 -18.26 10.46 -0.63
N VAL A 45 -18.45 11.62 -1.27
CA VAL A 45 -19.44 11.77 -2.35
C VAL A 45 -18.81 11.21 -3.63
N ALA A 46 -19.60 10.54 -4.48
CA ALA A 46 -19.09 9.86 -5.68
C ALA A 46 -18.25 10.78 -6.59
N ASP A 47 -18.57 12.08 -6.66
CA ASP A 47 -17.85 13.07 -7.47
C ASP A 47 -16.42 13.36 -6.98
N ASP A 48 -16.07 12.98 -5.74
CA ASP A 48 -14.74 13.17 -5.16
C ASP A 48 -13.79 11.99 -5.46
N ILE A 49 -14.32 10.88 -5.97
CA ILE A 49 -13.57 9.68 -6.31
C ILE A 49 -13.15 9.75 -7.78
N ILE A 50 -11.84 9.67 -8.02
CA ILE A 50 -11.26 9.75 -9.36
C ILE A 50 -10.79 8.35 -9.79
N THR A 51 -11.37 7.82 -10.86
CA THR A 51 -10.99 6.55 -11.51
C THR A 51 -10.43 6.75 -12.92
N ASP A 52 -10.52 7.97 -13.47
CA ASP A 52 -9.98 8.35 -14.78
C ASP A 52 -8.43 8.22 -14.78
N PRO A 53 -7.84 7.34 -15.62
CA PRO A 53 -6.40 7.12 -15.66
C PRO A 53 -5.58 8.37 -16.01
N VAL A 54 -6.12 9.28 -16.83
CA VAL A 54 -5.43 10.52 -17.24
C VAL A 54 -5.34 11.47 -16.05
N LYS A 55 -6.45 11.66 -15.34
CA LYS A 55 -6.50 12.51 -14.13
C LYS A 55 -5.59 11.97 -13.03
N ILE A 56 -5.58 10.65 -12.81
CA ILE A 56 -4.69 10.00 -11.84
C ILE A 56 -3.22 10.17 -12.24
N SER A 57 -2.89 9.97 -13.52
CA SER A 57 -1.53 10.19 -14.03
C SER A 57 -1.08 11.64 -13.82
N ASP A 58 -1.93 12.62 -14.13
CA ASP A 58 -1.61 14.04 -13.95
C ASP A 58 -1.46 14.42 -12.48
N TYR A 59 -2.24 13.82 -11.59
CA TYR A 59 -2.04 13.92 -10.15
C TYR A 59 -0.66 13.38 -9.73
N LEU A 60 -0.31 12.16 -10.17
CA LEU A 60 0.94 11.49 -9.81
C LEU A 60 2.19 12.23 -10.29
N LYS A 61 2.14 12.93 -11.43
CA LYS A 61 3.26 13.74 -11.93
C LYS A 61 3.73 14.80 -10.91
N LYS A 62 2.84 15.32 -10.07
CA LYS A 62 3.16 16.30 -9.02
C LYS A 62 4.02 15.70 -7.89
N TYR A 63 3.96 14.38 -7.73
CA TYR A 63 4.64 13.62 -6.69
C TYR A 63 5.76 12.75 -7.26
N SER A 64 6.34 13.17 -8.38
CA SER A 64 7.47 12.46 -8.98
C SER A 64 8.64 12.36 -8.00
N GLY A 65 9.21 11.17 -7.84
CA GLY A 65 10.28 10.91 -6.88
C GLY A 65 10.50 9.43 -6.61
N ARG A 66 11.61 9.14 -5.92
CA ARG A 66 11.99 7.83 -5.40
C ARG A 66 11.75 7.84 -3.89
N TYR A 67 10.81 7.03 -3.43
CA TYR A 67 10.38 7.00 -2.04
C TYR A 67 11.04 5.84 -1.31
N TYR A 68 11.68 6.14 -0.17
CA TYR A 68 12.52 5.20 0.56
C TYR A 68 12.13 5.08 2.02
N LEU A 69 12.23 3.86 2.52
CA LEU A 69 12.11 3.55 3.94
C LEU A 69 13.48 3.71 4.60
N GLU A 70 13.50 4.36 5.75
CA GLU A 70 14.67 4.46 6.62
C GLU A 70 14.42 3.63 7.89
N THR A 71 15.25 2.62 8.11
CA THR A 71 15.19 1.78 9.32
C THR A 71 16.52 1.80 10.05
N ILE A 72 16.49 1.54 11.35
CA ILE A 72 17.70 1.40 12.17
C ILE A 72 17.75 -0.05 12.63
N ASP A 73 18.85 -0.74 12.32
CA ASP A 73 19.02 -2.12 12.75
C ASP A 73 19.46 -2.21 14.23
N LYS A 74 19.57 -3.45 14.74
CA LYS A 74 20.01 -3.71 16.12
C LYS A 74 21.40 -3.20 16.46
N ASN A 75 22.23 -2.90 15.45
CA ASN A 75 23.58 -2.36 15.61
C ASN A 75 23.60 -0.83 15.45
N ASN A 76 22.44 -0.17 15.42
CA ASN A 76 22.27 1.27 15.21
C ASN A 76 22.71 1.76 13.82
N ILE A 77 22.71 0.88 12.82
CA ILE A 77 23.03 1.21 11.43
C ILE A 77 21.75 1.63 10.72
N THR A 78 21.78 2.81 10.10
CA THR A 78 20.66 3.32 9.32
C THR A 78 20.64 2.70 7.92
N ASN A 79 19.64 1.86 7.65
CA ASN A 79 19.39 1.26 6.36
C ASN A 79 18.36 2.10 5.58
N ARG A 80 18.60 2.29 4.29
CA ARG A 80 17.73 3.04 3.38
C ARG A 80 17.41 2.16 2.20
N THR A 81 16.13 1.94 1.93
CA THR A 81 15.69 1.07 0.84
C THR A 81 14.63 1.79 0.04
N ILE A 82 14.84 1.94 -1.27
CA ILE A 82 13.79 2.46 -2.17
C ILE A 82 12.66 1.44 -2.18
N LYS A 83 11.43 1.88 -1.95
CA LYS A 83 10.23 1.02 -1.94
C LYS A 83 9.29 1.31 -3.10
N VAL A 84 9.17 2.59 -3.46
CA VAL A 84 8.23 3.05 -4.49
C VAL A 84 8.92 4.10 -5.35
N ILE A 85 8.70 4.07 -6.66
CA ILE A 85 9.13 5.12 -7.58
C ILE A 85 7.88 5.67 -8.25
N VAL A 86 7.74 6.98 -8.28
CA VAL A 86 6.69 7.67 -9.04
C VAL A 86 7.36 8.50 -10.12
N GLU A 87 7.07 8.18 -11.37
CA GLU A 87 7.69 8.83 -12.52
C GLU A 87 6.73 8.84 -13.70
N ASN A 88 6.63 9.98 -14.38
CA ASN A 88 5.78 10.16 -15.57
C ASN A 88 4.30 9.78 -15.35
N GLY A 89 3.78 9.98 -14.14
CA GLY A 89 2.40 9.64 -13.79
C GLY A 89 2.15 8.15 -13.52
N ILE A 90 3.22 7.37 -13.36
CA ILE A 90 3.16 5.92 -13.13
C ILE A 90 3.84 5.60 -11.80
N VAL A 91 3.31 4.60 -11.09
CA VAL A 91 3.89 4.04 -9.86
C VAL A 91 4.61 2.74 -10.19
N TYR A 92 5.84 2.60 -9.72
CA TYR A 92 6.69 1.42 -9.85
C TYR A 92 7.10 0.91 -8.47
N ASP A 93 7.43 -0.37 -8.39
CA ASP A 93 8.09 -0.95 -7.22
C ASP A 93 9.61 -0.68 -7.21
N GLU A 94 10.29 -1.21 -6.19
CA GLU A 94 11.75 -1.11 -6.01
C GLU A 94 12.57 -1.70 -7.18
N LYS A 95 11.98 -2.61 -7.97
CA LYS A 95 12.60 -3.24 -9.14
C LYS A 95 12.26 -2.52 -10.45
N VAL A 96 11.61 -1.36 -10.38
CA VAL A 96 11.13 -0.60 -11.55
C VAL A 96 10.06 -1.37 -12.34
N SER A 97 9.38 -2.32 -11.70
CA SER A 97 8.22 -2.96 -12.29
C SER A 97 7.02 -2.05 -12.07
N GLN A 98 6.35 -1.69 -13.15
CA GLN A 98 5.14 -0.88 -13.07
C GLN A 98 4.09 -1.62 -12.24
N LYS A 99 3.43 -0.89 -11.32
CA LYS A 99 2.29 -1.41 -10.57
C LYS A 99 1.04 -1.38 -11.44
N PHE A 100 0.66 -2.55 -11.92
CA PHE A 100 -0.58 -2.79 -12.64
C PHE A 100 -1.72 -3.10 -11.66
N GLY A 101 -2.90 -2.58 -11.94
CA GLY A 101 -4.07 -2.68 -11.07
C GLY A 101 -5.08 -1.58 -11.34
N VAL A 102 -6.30 -1.77 -10.83
CA VAL A 102 -7.37 -0.76 -10.87
C VAL A 102 -6.99 0.36 -9.90
N LYS A 103 -7.00 1.60 -10.37
CA LYS A 103 -6.55 2.76 -9.61
C LYS A 103 -7.71 3.65 -9.24
N THR A 104 -7.72 4.07 -7.98
CA THR A 104 -8.76 4.94 -7.43
C THR A 104 -8.12 5.98 -6.54
N LEU A 105 -8.42 7.25 -6.77
CA LEU A 105 -7.84 8.38 -6.04
C LEU A 105 -8.96 9.16 -5.33
N PHE A 106 -8.74 9.47 -4.06
CA PHE A 106 -9.59 10.39 -3.29
C PHE A 106 -8.70 11.31 -2.47
N LEU A 107 -8.87 12.62 -2.65
CA LEU A 107 -7.99 13.64 -2.06
C LEU A 107 -6.52 13.35 -2.39
N ASN A 108 -5.72 12.99 -1.39
CA ASN A 108 -4.31 12.63 -1.53
C ASN A 108 -4.03 11.12 -1.42
N LYS A 109 -5.07 10.28 -1.32
CA LYS A 109 -4.97 8.83 -1.15
C LYS A 109 -5.20 8.13 -2.48
N LEU A 110 -4.15 7.54 -3.04
CA LEU A 110 -4.25 6.62 -4.17
C LEU A 110 -4.37 5.19 -3.66
N GLN A 111 -5.18 4.41 -4.37
CA GLN A 111 -5.23 2.98 -4.19
C GLN A 111 -4.98 2.26 -5.48
N ILE A 112 -4.34 1.11 -5.36
CA ILE A 112 -4.09 0.21 -6.47
C ILE A 112 -4.57 -1.17 -6.03
N GLU A 113 -5.67 -1.60 -6.62
CA GLU A 113 -6.19 -2.96 -6.44
C GLU A 113 -5.49 -3.90 -7.43
N ILE A 114 -4.79 -4.89 -6.87
CA ILE A 114 -4.03 -5.88 -7.62
C ILE A 114 -4.73 -7.23 -7.45
N ILE A 115 -5.23 -7.76 -8.57
CA ILE A 115 -5.91 -9.05 -8.60
C ILE A 115 -4.87 -10.18 -8.59
N GLY A 116 -5.04 -11.12 -7.68
CA GLY A 116 -4.19 -12.29 -7.56
C GLY A 116 -4.34 -13.24 -8.75
N ASN A 117 -3.26 -13.94 -9.08
CA ASN A 117 -3.22 -14.99 -10.08
C ASN A 117 -3.22 -16.36 -9.40
N GLU A 118 -4.38 -17.03 -9.34
CA GLU A 118 -4.52 -18.34 -8.68
C GLU A 118 -3.64 -19.45 -9.29
N LEU A 119 -3.13 -19.26 -10.51
CA LEU A 119 -2.21 -20.18 -11.17
C LEU A 119 -0.74 -19.95 -10.78
N SER A 120 -0.41 -18.85 -10.11
CA SER A 120 0.96 -18.57 -9.69
C SER A 120 1.40 -19.50 -8.55
N GLY A 121 2.65 -19.95 -8.63
CA GLY A 121 3.34 -20.63 -7.54
C GLY A 121 3.90 -19.67 -6.49
N ASP A 122 3.97 -18.37 -6.78
CA ASP A 122 4.37 -17.34 -5.82
C ASP A 122 3.14 -16.88 -5.03
N ILE A 123 3.21 -17.02 -3.70
CA ILE A 123 2.14 -16.64 -2.78
C ILE A 123 1.77 -15.15 -2.86
N ASN A 124 2.74 -14.28 -3.17
CA ASN A 124 2.53 -12.84 -3.27
C ASN A 124 1.80 -12.44 -4.55
N GLU A 125 1.96 -13.23 -5.61
CA GLU A 125 1.21 -13.07 -6.85
C GLU A 125 -0.15 -13.76 -6.78
N LYS A 126 -0.27 -14.82 -5.98
CA LYS A 126 -1.49 -15.62 -5.86
C LYS A 126 -2.61 -14.90 -5.14
N ASN A 127 -2.29 -14.11 -4.12
CA ASN A 127 -3.26 -13.35 -3.35
C ASN A 127 -3.53 -11.97 -3.95
N SER A 128 -4.82 -11.62 -4.03
CA SER A 128 -5.24 -10.25 -4.29
C SER A 128 -4.86 -9.34 -3.12
N ARG A 129 -4.58 -8.07 -3.40
CA ARG A 129 -4.27 -7.06 -2.39
C ARG A 129 -4.69 -5.67 -2.84
N VAL A 130 -4.87 -4.78 -1.88
CA VAL A 130 -5.02 -3.34 -2.13
C VAL A 130 -3.79 -2.64 -1.56
N GLU A 131 -3.03 -1.97 -2.42
CA GLU A 131 -1.94 -1.11 -2.00
C GLU A 131 -2.47 0.32 -1.88
N VAL A 132 -2.17 0.99 -0.77
CA VAL A 132 -2.69 2.32 -0.43
C VAL A 132 -1.52 3.26 -0.24
N PHE A 133 -1.57 4.40 -0.91
CA PHE A 133 -0.53 5.43 -0.88
C PHE A 133 -1.16 6.79 -0.55
N ASP A 134 -0.78 7.39 0.58
CA ASP A 134 -1.13 8.78 0.90
C ASP A 134 0.06 9.69 0.59
N PHE A 135 -0.16 10.65 -0.30
CA PHE A 135 0.89 11.53 -0.78
C PHE A 135 0.95 12.85 0.00
N TYR A 136 2.18 13.26 0.33
CA TYR A 136 2.51 14.54 0.95
C TYR A 136 3.67 15.21 0.19
N ASP A 137 3.95 16.47 0.49
CA ASP A 137 4.95 17.26 -0.26
C ASP A 137 6.36 16.66 -0.22
N THR A 138 6.76 16.08 0.92
CA THR A 138 8.13 15.59 1.16
C THR A 138 8.22 14.10 1.47
N TYR A 139 7.09 13.41 1.61
CA TYR A 139 7.02 12.00 1.97
C TYR A 139 5.72 11.36 1.47
N MET A 140 5.60 10.07 1.67
CA MET A 140 4.39 9.27 1.41
C MET A 140 4.18 8.31 2.57
N THR A 141 2.93 8.00 2.92
CA THR A 141 2.63 6.81 3.72
C THR A 141 2.08 5.70 2.83
N THR A 142 2.47 4.47 3.11
CA THR A 142 1.97 3.30 2.36
C THR A 142 1.50 2.20 3.30
N SER A 143 0.48 1.47 2.88
CA SER A 143 0.06 0.22 3.51
C SER A 143 -0.44 -0.78 2.47
N VAL A 144 -0.46 -2.06 2.84
CA VAL A 144 -1.00 -3.13 2.01
C VAL A 144 -2.12 -3.80 2.77
N LYS A 145 -3.29 -3.89 2.16
CA LYS A 145 -4.46 -4.56 2.71
C LYS A 145 -4.66 -5.90 2.04
N LYS A 146 -4.95 -6.92 2.86
CA LYS A 146 -5.29 -8.26 2.37
C LYS A 146 -6.68 -8.27 1.77
N VAL A 147 -6.84 -9.02 0.69
CA VAL A 147 -8.15 -9.31 0.10
C VAL A 147 -8.40 -10.80 0.25
N TYR A 148 -9.46 -11.14 0.99
CA TYR A 148 -9.92 -12.49 1.20
C TYR A 148 -10.90 -12.87 0.08
N ASN A 149 -10.54 -13.90 -0.69
CA ASN A 149 -11.37 -14.46 -1.73
C ASN A 149 -12.55 -15.23 -1.11
N LYS A 150 -13.66 -15.31 -1.84
CA LYS A 150 -14.87 -15.98 -1.40
C LYS A 150 -15.06 -17.30 -2.14
N GLU A 151 -15.47 -18.32 -1.41
CA GLU A 151 -16.07 -19.53 -1.96
C GLU A 151 -17.44 -19.81 -1.34
N SER A 152 -18.12 -20.85 -1.82
CA SER A 152 -19.40 -21.27 -1.24
C SER A 152 -19.24 -21.59 0.24
N PHE A 153 -20.25 -21.25 1.04
CA PHE A 153 -20.23 -21.48 2.47
C PHE A 153 -20.01 -22.96 2.80
N SER A 154 -19.14 -23.23 3.78
CA SER A 154 -19.01 -24.54 4.42
C SER A 154 -18.96 -24.42 5.94
N ALA A 155 -19.88 -25.10 6.62
CA ALA A 155 -19.90 -25.18 8.09
C ALA A 155 -18.70 -25.97 8.66
N SER A 156 -17.98 -26.76 7.85
CA SER A 156 -16.79 -27.50 8.31
C SER A 156 -15.61 -26.59 8.64
N GLN A 157 -15.68 -25.30 8.29
CA GLN A 157 -14.58 -24.34 8.39
C GLN A 157 -14.51 -23.62 9.74
N GLY A 158 -15.40 -23.92 10.69
CA GLY A 158 -15.35 -23.27 12.00
C GLY A 158 -16.52 -23.58 12.93
N GLN A 159 -16.54 -22.82 14.03
CA GLN A 159 -17.61 -22.84 15.04
C GLN A 159 -18.28 -21.47 15.08
N LEU A 160 -19.56 -21.43 15.45
CA LEU A 160 -20.34 -20.20 15.56
C LEU A 160 -19.68 -19.23 16.56
N VAL A 161 -19.45 -18.00 16.14
CA VAL A 161 -18.84 -16.91 16.94
C VAL A 161 -19.67 -15.62 16.98
N GLY A 162 -20.72 -15.52 16.19
CA GLY A 162 -21.62 -14.37 16.21
C GLY A 162 -22.72 -14.47 15.16
N THR A 163 -23.73 -13.62 15.27
CA THR A 163 -24.84 -13.55 14.31
C THR A 163 -25.18 -12.10 14.03
N ILE A 164 -25.18 -11.72 12.75
CA ILE A 164 -25.63 -10.42 12.26
C ILE A 164 -26.53 -10.69 11.06
N SER A 165 -27.84 -10.45 11.19
CA SER A 165 -28.81 -10.83 10.15
C SER A 165 -28.58 -10.09 8.82
N GLU A 166 -28.01 -8.90 8.89
CA GLU A 166 -27.79 -7.96 7.80
C GLU A 166 -26.70 -8.43 6.83
N ILE A 167 -25.78 -9.30 7.27
CA ILE A 167 -24.66 -9.78 6.43
C ILE A 167 -25.00 -11.03 5.60
N LYS A 168 -26.25 -11.52 5.61
CA LYS A 168 -26.66 -12.71 4.85
C LYS A 168 -26.34 -12.67 3.35
N THR A 169 -26.36 -11.47 2.75
CA THR A 169 -26.01 -11.26 1.33
C THR A 169 -24.53 -11.55 1.04
N TYR A 170 -23.70 -11.52 2.07
CA TYR A 170 -22.28 -11.86 2.03
C TYR A 170 -22.02 -13.31 2.44
N SER A 171 -23.01 -14.21 2.35
CA SER A 171 -22.80 -15.62 2.68
C SER A 171 -21.70 -16.25 1.81
N GLY A 172 -20.75 -16.93 2.44
CA GLY A 172 -19.59 -17.57 1.81
C GLY A 172 -18.49 -17.87 2.84
N SER A 173 -17.46 -18.62 2.41
CA SER A 173 -16.25 -18.87 3.20
C SER A 173 -15.11 -18.03 2.63
N TYR A 174 -14.45 -17.23 3.48
CA TYR A 174 -13.47 -16.24 3.05
C TYR A 174 -12.05 -16.67 3.39
N TYR A 175 -11.14 -16.64 2.42
CA TYR A 175 -9.78 -17.16 2.58
C TYR A 175 -8.71 -16.35 1.86
N ILE A 176 -7.47 -16.56 2.30
CA ILE A 176 -6.25 -16.23 1.55
C ILE A 176 -5.42 -17.49 1.35
N TRP A 177 -4.57 -17.50 0.34
CA TRP A 177 -3.53 -18.51 0.25
C TRP A 177 -2.42 -18.19 1.26
N VAL A 178 -1.89 -19.22 1.91
CA VAL A 178 -0.72 -19.15 2.79
C VAL A 178 0.29 -20.23 2.40
N ASN A 179 1.55 -20.03 2.77
CA ASN A 179 2.58 -21.04 2.61
C ASN A 179 2.88 -21.65 3.99
N GLU A 180 2.35 -22.84 4.24
CA GLU A 180 2.57 -23.59 5.48
C GLU A 180 3.44 -24.80 5.18
N LEU A 181 4.61 -24.90 5.81
CA LEU A 181 5.54 -26.02 5.64
C LEU A 181 5.90 -26.29 4.16
N ASN A 182 6.13 -25.22 3.38
CA ASN A 182 6.41 -25.27 1.93
C ASN A 182 5.27 -25.84 1.09
N LYS A 183 4.02 -25.79 1.59
CA LYS A 183 2.82 -26.15 0.84
C LYS A 183 1.85 -24.98 0.84
N LEU A 184 1.34 -24.66 -0.35
CA LEU A 184 0.28 -23.68 -0.51
C LEU A 184 -1.05 -24.26 -0.03
N SER A 185 -1.67 -23.63 0.96
CA SER A 185 -2.98 -23.99 1.51
C SER A 185 -3.87 -22.76 1.62
N LYS A 186 -5.18 -22.98 1.72
CA LYS A 186 -6.13 -21.90 2.03
C LYS A 186 -6.19 -21.72 3.55
N LYS A 187 -6.03 -20.48 4.00
CA LYS A 187 -6.30 -20.07 5.38
C LYS A 187 -7.58 -19.24 5.40
N TYR A 188 -8.59 -19.74 6.09
CA TYR A 188 -9.88 -19.09 6.21
C TYR A 188 -9.86 -18.05 7.33
N LEU A 189 -10.49 -16.91 7.08
CA LEU A 189 -10.72 -15.87 8.07
C LEU A 189 -11.98 -16.19 8.88
N PHE A 190 -13.13 -16.26 8.21
CA PHE A 190 -14.40 -16.73 8.74
C PHE A 190 -15.32 -17.16 7.59
N SER A 191 -16.42 -17.82 7.93
CA SER A 191 -17.51 -18.16 7.01
C SER A 191 -18.82 -17.53 7.49
N ILE A 192 -19.64 -17.04 6.56
CA ILE A 192 -20.95 -16.45 6.83
C ILE A 192 -22.01 -17.31 6.13
N ASN A 193 -23.05 -17.74 6.83
CA ASN A 193 -24.15 -18.47 6.20
C ASN A 193 -25.32 -17.55 5.77
N GLU A 194 -26.36 -18.14 5.18
CA GLU A 194 -27.53 -17.40 4.67
C GLU A 194 -28.41 -16.81 5.79
N GLN A 195 -28.19 -17.18 7.05
CA GLN A 195 -28.84 -16.62 8.22
C GLN A 195 -28.03 -15.46 8.84
N GLY A 196 -26.84 -15.17 8.30
CA GLY A 196 -25.94 -14.16 8.84
C GLY A 196 -25.14 -14.63 10.06
N GLU A 197 -25.05 -15.94 10.26
CA GLU A 197 -24.22 -16.55 11.31
C GLU A 197 -22.76 -16.63 10.85
N ILE A 198 -21.86 -16.22 11.72
CA ILE A 198 -20.41 -16.12 11.49
C ILE A 198 -19.72 -17.31 12.16
N TYR A 199 -18.96 -18.07 11.39
CA TYR A 199 -18.18 -19.22 11.84
C TYR A 199 -16.69 -18.94 11.68
N ALA A 200 -15.91 -19.20 12.72
CA ALA A 200 -14.46 -19.02 12.69
C ALA A 200 -13.73 -20.22 13.31
N ASP A 201 -12.44 -20.33 13.03
CA ASP A 201 -11.62 -21.39 13.62
C ASP A 201 -11.46 -21.23 15.14
N ALA A 202 -10.85 -22.24 15.78
CA ALA A 202 -10.64 -22.23 17.22
C ALA A 202 -9.76 -21.06 17.70
N SER A 203 -8.82 -20.58 16.88
CA SER A 203 -7.93 -19.49 17.26
C SER A 203 -8.68 -18.18 17.42
N ILE A 204 -9.62 -17.88 16.51
CA ILE A 204 -10.47 -16.70 16.60
C ILE A 204 -11.55 -16.90 17.66
N LYS A 205 -12.18 -18.08 17.72
CA LYS A 205 -13.22 -18.36 18.72
C LYS A 205 -12.71 -18.17 20.15
N ASN A 206 -11.50 -18.63 20.45
CA ASN A 206 -10.93 -18.54 21.80
C ASN A 206 -10.66 -17.10 22.26
N LEU A 207 -10.69 -16.12 21.33
CA LEU A 207 -10.63 -14.70 21.66
C LEU A 207 -11.96 -14.16 22.21
N ASN A 208 -13.04 -14.95 22.13
CA ASN A 208 -14.42 -14.54 22.42
C ASN A 208 -14.80 -13.22 21.72
N PRO A 209 -14.74 -13.17 20.39
CA PRO A 209 -14.94 -11.93 19.64
C PRO A 209 -16.40 -11.47 19.70
N GLU A 210 -16.59 -10.16 19.75
CA GLU A 210 -17.86 -9.48 19.51
C GLU A 210 -17.88 -8.94 18.08
N PHE A 211 -18.98 -9.16 17.36
CA PHE A 211 -19.14 -8.66 16.00
C PHE A 211 -20.22 -7.59 15.94
N SER A 212 -19.99 -6.56 15.14
CA SER A 212 -20.99 -5.54 14.79
C SER A 212 -20.82 -5.12 13.33
N LEU A 213 -21.86 -4.50 12.75
CA LEU A 213 -21.85 -4.01 11.38
C LEU A 213 -22.10 -2.51 11.36
N LYS A 214 -21.27 -1.76 10.62
CA LYS A 214 -21.47 -0.34 10.35
C LYS A 214 -21.11 -0.04 8.91
N ASN A 215 -22.05 0.44 8.10
CA ASN A 215 -21.81 0.84 6.70
C ASN A 215 -21.07 -0.24 5.86
N ASN A 216 -21.53 -1.50 5.93
CA ASN A 216 -20.88 -2.67 5.29
C ASN A 216 -19.46 -3.00 5.79
N ILE A 217 -19.03 -2.39 6.89
CA ILE A 217 -17.81 -2.74 7.60
C ILE A 217 -18.20 -3.65 8.76
N LEU A 218 -17.76 -4.90 8.68
CA LEU A 218 -17.84 -5.84 9.79
C LEU A 218 -16.70 -5.53 10.76
N VAL A 219 -17.07 -5.20 11.99
CA VAL A 219 -16.16 -4.84 13.07
C VAL A 219 -16.09 -6.02 14.03
N MET A 220 -14.89 -6.57 14.22
CA MET A 220 -14.61 -7.62 15.18
C MET A 220 -13.81 -7.05 16.35
N LYS A 221 -14.34 -7.15 17.57
CA LYS A 221 -13.69 -6.67 18.80
C LYS A 221 -13.35 -7.84 19.70
N TYR A 222 -12.17 -7.81 20.33
CA TYR A 222 -11.78 -8.77 21.36
C TYR A 222 -10.72 -8.18 22.29
N THR A 223 -10.43 -8.85 23.39
CA THR A 223 -9.37 -8.45 24.33
C THR A 223 -8.27 -9.51 24.33
N GLU A 224 -7.02 -9.07 24.19
CA GLU A 224 -5.83 -9.92 24.27
C GLU A 224 -4.88 -9.34 25.33
N GLY A 225 -4.82 -9.98 26.50
CA GLY A 225 -4.11 -9.44 27.66
C GLY A 225 -4.70 -8.10 28.10
N ALA A 226 -3.89 -7.04 28.11
CA ALA A 226 -4.32 -5.68 28.45
C ALA A 226 -4.84 -4.87 27.24
N ASN A 227 -4.75 -5.41 26.04
CA ASN A 227 -5.07 -4.70 24.81
C ASN A 227 -6.51 -4.98 24.37
N LYS A 228 -7.26 -3.91 24.09
CA LYS A 228 -8.52 -3.96 23.35
C LYS A 228 -8.20 -3.89 21.86
N ILE A 229 -8.62 -4.89 21.11
CA ILE A 229 -8.34 -4.98 19.68
C ILE A 229 -9.66 -4.86 18.91
N GLU A 230 -9.68 -3.99 17.91
CA GLU A 230 -10.75 -3.86 16.92
C GLU A 230 -10.17 -4.11 15.53
N LYS A 231 -10.78 -5.02 14.77
CA LYS A 231 -10.40 -5.33 13.39
C LYS A 231 -11.59 -5.08 12.48
N ASN A 232 -11.34 -4.31 11.42
CA ASN A 232 -12.38 -3.90 10.49
C ASN A 232 -12.26 -4.66 9.17
N TYR A 233 -13.40 -5.06 8.62
CA TYR A 233 -13.48 -5.88 7.41
C TYR A 233 -14.53 -5.28 6.47
N ILE A 234 -14.09 -4.78 5.33
CA ILE A 234 -14.98 -4.19 4.32
C ILE A 234 -15.58 -5.32 3.51
N LEU A 235 -16.89 -5.51 3.63
CA LEU A 235 -17.62 -6.56 2.94
C LEU A 235 -17.98 -6.14 1.51
N LYS A 236 -17.54 -6.93 0.53
CA LYS A 236 -17.93 -6.83 -0.88
C LYS A 236 -18.58 -8.13 -1.31
N GLY A 237 -19.53 -8.08 -2.26
CA GLY A 237 -20.37 -9.23 -2.59
C GLY A 237 -19.62 -10.55 -2.82
N ASP A 238 -18.42 -10.46 -3.39
CA ASP A 238 -17.55 -11.59 -3.77
C ASP A 238 -16.23 -11.69 -2.97
N ARG A 239 -15.99 -10.83 -1.98
CA ARG A 239 -14.70 -10.76 -1.25
C ARG A 239 -14.75 -9.90 0.00
N ILE A 240 -13.73 -10.00 0.83
CA ILE A 240 -13.54 -9.12 1.99
C ILE A 240 -12.19 -8.44 1.89
N VAL A 241 -12.14 -7.15 2.20
CA VAL A 241 -10.89 -6.39 2.29
C VAL A 241 -10.60 -6.06 3.74
N GLU A 242 -9.38 -6.34 4.19
CA GLU A 242 -8.92 -5.97 5.52
C GLU A 242 -8.87 -4.44 5.66
N GLY A 243 -9.52 -3.91 6.69
CA GLY A 243 -9.58 -2.50 7.01
C GLY A 243 -8.52 -2.09 8.04
N SER A 244 -8.84 -1.14 8.90
CA SER A 244 -7.95 -0.74 10.01
C SER A 244 -7.93 -1.76 11.13
N VAL A 245 -6.84 -1.76 11.89
CA VAL A 245 -6.75 -2.42 13.19
C VAL A 245 -6.55 -1.35 14.24
N LEU A 246 -7.38 -1.32 15.28
CA LEU A 246 -7.19 -0.43 16.41
C LEU A 246 -6.74 -1.24 17.63
N ILE A 247 -5.74 -0.72 18.34
CA ILE A 247 -5.29 -1.24 19.63
C ILE A 247 -5.49 -0.15 20.67
N ASN A 248 -6.33 -0.40 21.67
CA ASN A 248 -6.70 0.58 22.69
C ASN A 248 -7.21 1.91 22.09
N ASP A 249 -8.11 1.79 21.11
CA ASP A 249 -8.73 2.91 20.36
C ASP A 249 -7.73 3.73 19.52
N VAL A 250 -6.48 3.29 19.39
CA VAL A 250 -5.46 3.89 18.53
C VAL A 250 -5.32 3.07 17.27
N ILE A 251 -5.39 3.72 16.11
CA ILE A 251 -5.13 3.08 14.81
C ILE A 251 -3.71 2.53 14.80
N ASN A 252 -3.61 1.21 14.77
CA ASN A 252 -2.39 0.44 14.61
C ASN A 252 -2.33 -0.11 13.19
N ASN A 253 -2.22 0.79 12.22
CA ASN A 253 -2.02 0.38 10.83
C ASN A 253 -0.53 0.06 10.63
N GLU A 254 -0.23 -1.01 9.88
CA GLU A 254 1.10 -1.32 9.34
C GLU A 254 1.49 -0.28 8.26
N LEU A 255 1.53 1.00 8.65
CA LEU A 255 1.88 2.12 7.78
C LEU A 255 3.39 2.30 7.76
N GLU A 256 3.96 2.27 6.56
CA GLU A 256 5.33 2.72 6.35
C GLU A 256 5.33 4.19 5.94
N THR A 257 6.15 5.00 6.61
CA THR A 257 6.44 6.38 6.15
C THR A 257 7.69 6.36 5.28
N LEU A 258 7.54 6.73 4.01
CA LEU A 258 8.61 6.76 3.02
C LEU A 258 9.03 8.20 2.72
N LYS A 259 10.31 8.51 2.95
CA LYS A 259 10.91 9.81 2.63
C LYS A 259 11.13 9.93 1.12
N ARG A 260 11.02 11.14 0.56
CA ARG A 260 11.22 11.38 -0.88
C ARG A 260 12.69 11.70 -1.21
N SER A 261 13.18 11.11 -2.29
CA SER A 261 14.39 11.47 -3.03
C SER A 261 14.02 11.82 -4.47
N ASP A 262 14.80 12.68 -5.12
CA ASP A 262 14.57 13.06 -6.51
C ASP A 262 14.86 11.91 -7.49
N LEU A 263 14.27 11.99 -8.70
CA LEU A 263 14.50 11.02 -9.78
C LEU A 263 15.93 11.14 -10.34
N LEU A 264 16.53 10.00 -10.69
CA LEU A 264 17.87 9.96 -11.28
C LEU A 264 17.87 10.19 -12.80
N THR A 265 16.70 10.22 -13.44
CA THR A 265 16.50 10.20 -14.90
C THR A 265 17.34 11.24 -15.64
N ASP A 266 17.41 12.45 -15.10
CA ASP A 266 18.18 13.56 -15.67
C ASP A 266 19.71 13.37 -15.58
N TYR A 267 20.17 12.50 -14.68
CA TYR A 267 21.56 12.24 -14.34
C TYR A 267 22.07 10.91 -14.93
N VAL A 268 21.22 10.13 -15.60
CA VAL A 268 21.57 8.84 -16.20
C VAL A 268 22.76 8.96 -17.14
N GLY A 269 23.79 8.14 -16.93
CA GLY A 269 24.96 8.08 -17.78
C GLY A 269 26.22 7.63 -17.06
N GLU A 270 27.31 7.60 -17.82
CA GLU A 270 28.66 7.33 -17.35
C GLU A 270 29.42 8.64 -17.15
N TYR A 271 30.03 8.82 -15.99
CA TYR A 271 30.95 9.91 -15.68
C TYR A 271 32.30 9.32 -15.30
N TYR A 272 33.40 9.82 -15.86
CA TYR A 272 34.71 9.23 -15.63
C TYR A 272 35.79 10.28 -15.39
N ALA A 273 36.80 9.88 -14.62
CA ALA A 273 38.08 10.57 -14.51
C ALA A 273 39.16 9.57 -14.12
N ASN A 274 40.24 9.50 -14.90
CA ASN A 274 41.36 8.58 -14.67
C ASN A 274 40.87 7.13 -14.48
N SER A 275 41.08 6.55 -13.30
CA SER A 275 40.66 5.20 -12.93
C SER A 275 39.26 5.10 -12.33
N VAL A 276 38.57 6.22 -12.10
CA VAL A 276 37.26 6.27 -11.44
C VAL A 276 36.14 6.46 -12.46
N THR A 277 35.08 5.67 -12.32
CA THR A 277 33.85 5.74 -13.12
C THR A 277 32.66 5.77 -12.18
N LEU A 278 31.76 6.75 -12.34
CA LEU A 278 30.43 6.77 -11.77
C LEU A 278 29.45 6.39 -12.87
N TYR A 279 28.62 5.39 -12.60
CA TYR A 279 27.57 4.92 -13.49
C TYR A 279 26.22 5.16 -12.84
N ILE A 280 25.29 5.74 -13.60
CA ILE A 280 23.94 6.07 -13.13
C ILE A 280 22.92 5.54 -14.12
N GLU A 281 22.02 4.69 -13.61
CA GLU A 281 20.73 4.32 -14.19
C GLU A 281 19.60 4.78 -13.26
N ASN A 282 18.35 4.65 -13.71
CA ASN A 282 17.17 5.14 -12.98
C ASN A 282 17.03 4.56 -11.57
N ASN A 283 17.48 3.32 -11.36
CA ASN A 283 17.37 2.59 -10.09
C ASN A 283 18.70 1.99 -9.61
N TYR A 284 19.78 2.15 -10.37
CA TYR A 284 21.06 1.55 -10.07
C TYR A 284 22.18 2.57 -10.22
N VAL A 285 23.02 2.69 -9.21
CA VAL A 285 24.18 3.57 -9.21
C VAL A 285 25.37 2.80 -8.65
N TYR A 286 26.51 2.91 -9.31
CA TYR A 286 27.76 2.41 -8.74
C TYR A 286 28.95 3.32 -9.07
N ILE A 287 29.97 3.26 -8.21
CA ILE A 287 31.29 3.84 -8.45
C ILE A 287 32.27 2.70 -8.63
N GLY A 288 32.91 2.61 -9.80
CA GLY A 288 33.99 1.69 -10.10
C GLY A 288 35.34 2.39 -10.04
N THR A 289 36.33 1.78 -9.39
CA THR A 289 37.72 2.26 -9.39
C THR A 289 38.66 1.17 -9.89
N LYS A 290 39.39 1.43 -10.98
CA LYS A 290 40.45 0.55 -11.48
C LYS A 290 41.67 0.62 -10.56
N LEU A 291 42.08 -0.53 -10.05
CA LEU A 291 43.21 -0.67 -9.15
C LEU A 291 44.54 -0.83 -9.92
N PRO A 292 45.69 -0.46 -9.32
CA PRO A 292 47.00 -0.58 -9.98
C PRO A 292 47.37 -2.01 -10.42
N ASN A 293 46.85 -3.03 -9.74
CA ASN A 293 47.06 -4.45 -10.06
C ASN A 293 46.17 -4.95 -11.21
N GLY A 294 45.40 -4.08 -11.87
CA GLY A 294 44.46 -4.44 -12.93
C GLY A 294 43.09 -4.91 -12.44
N GLY A 295 42.88 -5.04 -11.13
CA GLY A 295 41.58 -5.34 -10.53
C GLY A 295 40.65 -4.11 -10.51
N TYR A 296 39.41 -4.32 -10.04
CA TYR A 296 38.42 -3.26 -9.87
C TYR A 296 37.81 -3.33 -8.47
N SER A 297 37.63 -2.18 -7.83
CA SER A 297 36.73 -2.03 -6.68
C SER A 297 35.41 -1.41 -7.14
N TYR A 298 34.32 -1.84 -6.52
CA TYR A 298 32.98 -1.34 -6.79
C TYR A 298 32.34 -0.91 -5.48
N ILE A 299 31.77 0.28 -5.50
CA ILE A 299 30.87 0.77 -4.46
C ILE A 299 29.49 0.79 -5.07
N ASN A 300 28.61 -0.07 -4.55
CA ASN A 300 27.19 -0.07 -4.84
C ASN A 300 26.42 0.07 -3.53
N GLY A 301 25.25 0.70 -3.60
CA GLY A 301 24.44 0.96 -2.43
C GLY A 301 23.22 1.80 -2.78
N THR A 302 22.41 2.11 -1.77
CA THR A 302 21.27 2.99 -1.97
C THR A 302 21.78 4.40 -2.28
N ALA A 303 21.36 4.94 -3.41
CA ALA A 303 21.72 6.27 -3.87
C ALA A 303 20.52 7.20 -3.77
N LEU A 304 20.64 8.29 -3.00
CA LEU A 304 19.59 9.29 -2.80
C LEU A 304 20.03 10.63 -3.39
N LEU A 305 19.21 11.18 -4.28
CA LEU A 305 19.39 12.50 -4.87
C LEU A 305 18.51 13.52 -4.14
N GLN A 306 19.09 14.68 -3.84
CA GLN A 306 18.40 15.88 -3.39
C GLN A 306 18.96 17.09 -4.16
N GLY A 307 18.14 17.67 -5.04
CA GLY A 307 18.57 18.71 -5.97
C GLY A 307 19.69 18.21 -6.89
N ASN A 308 20.90 18.71 -6.69
CA ASN A 308 22.09 18.31 -7.45
C ASN A 308 23.09 17.47 -6.63
N GLU A 309 22.73 17.06 -5.41
CA GLU A 309 23.57 16.22 -4.54
C GLU A 309 23.05 14.80 -4.49
N LEU A 310 23.90 13.85 -4.90
CA LEU A 310 23.68 12.42 -4.79
C LEU A 310 24.56 11.86 -3.68
N ILE A 311 23.93 11.19 -2.72
CA ILE A 311 24.59 10.49 -1.63
C ILE A 311 24.38 9.00 -1.85
N MET A 312 25.47 8.24 -1.99
CA MET A 312 25.43 6.78 -1.98
C MET A 312 25.85 6.27 -0.60
N TYR A 313 25.01 5.40 -0.03
CA TYR A 313 25.28 4.75 1.24
C TYR A 313 25.90 3.38 1.00
N GLN A 314 27.19 3.23 1.35
CA GLN A 314 27.87 1.94 1.31
C GLN A 314 27.61 1.19 2.62
N TYR A 315 26.99 0.01 2.52
CA TYR A 315 26.74 -0.88 3.65
C TYR A 315 27.89 -1.90 3.77
N GLU A 316 28.76 -1.74 4.76
CA GLU A 316 29.84 -2.69 5.05
C GLU A 316 29.33 -3.73 6.07
N ASN A 317 29.15 -4.99 5.64
CA ASN A 317 28.51 -6.06 6.42
C ASN A 317 29.19 -6.43 7.77
N ASN A 318 30.35 -5.85 8.12
CA ASN A 318 31.20 -6.33 9.22
C ASN A 318 31.78 -5.24 10.14
N SER A 319 31.31 -4.00 10.10
CA SER A 319 31.76 -2.98 11.07
C SER A 319 30.59 -2.33 11.80
N THR A 320 30.71 -2.29 13.12
CA THR A 320 29.86 -1.52 14.05
C THR A 320 29.98 0.00 13.87
N SER A 321 30.76 0.45 12.88
CA SER A 321 30.96 1.84 12.54
C SER A 321 31.02 2.01 11.03
N ASN A 322 30.24 2.98 10.56
CA ASN A 322 30.33 3.67 9.27
C ASN A 322 29.62 2.99 8.10
N ASN A 323 28.33 3.29 7.98
CA ASN A 323 27.80 3.67 6.66
C ASN A 323 28.71 4.76 6.10
N LYS A 324 29.53 4.46 5.10
CA LYS A 324 30.31 5.49 4.41
C LYS A 324 29.41 6.15 3.38
N GLU A 325 29.34 7.47 3.46
CA GLU A 325 28.59 8.29 2.51
C GLU A 325 29.53 8.72 1.40
N HIS A 326 29.22 8.29 0.17
CA HIS A 326 29.89 8.78 -1.02
C HIS A 326 29.06 9.90 -1.61
N LYS A 327 29.60 11.12 -1.55
CA LYS A 327 28.91 12.32 -1.99
C LYS A 327 29.34 12.71 -3.40
N ILE A 328 28.36 12.97 -4.26
CA ILE A 328 28.54 13.44 -5.63
C ILE A 328 27.72 14.71 -5.83
N VAL A 329 28.34 15.79 -6.29
CA VAL A 329 27.66 17.05 -6.61
C VAL A 329 27.68 17.26 -8.13
N PHE A 330 26.51 17.34 -8.74
CA PHE A 330 26.41 17.60 -10.18
C PHE A 330 26.44 19.10 -10.49
N SER A 331 27.12 19.42 -11.59
CA SER A 331 27.03 20.74 -12.23
C SER A 331 25.63 20.99 -12.80
N LYS A 332 25.27 22.27 -12.97
CA LYS A 332 23.95 22.69 -13.49
C LYS A 332 23.59 22.06 -14.85
N ASN A 333 24.58 21.87 -15.73
CA ASN A 333 24.38 21.26 -17.05
C ASN A 333 24.54 19.73 -17.04
N LYS A 334 24.78 19.13 -15.87
CA LYS A 334 24.92 17.68 -15.64
C LYS A 334 26.04 17.04 -16.47
N LYS A 335 26.99 17.83 -17.00
CA LYS A 335 28.16 17.34 -17.76
C LYS A 335 29.35 17.02 -16.86
N ILE A 336 29.43 17.66 -15.70
CA ILE A 336 30.47 17.44 -14.69
C ILE A 336 29.80 17.00 -13.39
N ALA A 337 30.41 16.01 -12.72
CA ALA A 337 30.07 15.59 -11.38
C ALA A 337 31.32 15.63 -10.50
N VAL A 338 31.21 16.18 -9.29
CA VAL A 338 32.30 16.28 -8.32
C VAL A 338 32.10 15.20 -7.28
N TYR A 339 32.96 14.18 -7.30
CA TYR A 339 32.95 13.09 -6.32
C TYR A 339 33.91 13.39 -5.16
N TYR A 340 33.39 13.33 -3.94
CA TYR A 340 34.17 13.43 -2.71
C TYR A 340 34.40 12.03 -2.16
N ASP A 341 35.61 11.52 -2.34
CA ASP A 341 35.98 10.17 -1.90
C ASP A 341 36.26 10.15 -0.39
N PRO A 342 35.42 9.48 0.43
CA PRO A 342 35.61 9.46 1.87
C PRO A 342 36.84 8.65 2.31
N HIS A 343 37.40 7.79 1.44
CA HIS A 343 38.57 6.98 1.78
C HIS A 343 39.89 7.72 1.56
N THR A 344 39.98 8.47 0.46
CA THR A 344 41.21 9.19 0.09
C THR A 344 41.17 10.67 0.44
N LEU A 345 39.98 11.18 0.83
CA LEU A 345 39.70 12.60 1.07
C LEU A 345 39.97 13.48 -0.15
N LYS A 346 39.97 12.88 -1.35
CA LYS A 346 40.19 13.59 -2.61
C LYS A 346 38.87 13.98 -3.24
N THR A 347 38.92 15.13 -3.91
CA THR A 347 37.87 15.60 -4.82
C THR A 347 38.23 15.20 -6.25
N ILE A 348 37.30 14.54 -6.94
CA ILE A 348 37.49 14.02 -8.29
C ILE A 348 36.43 14.62 -9.21
N ASN A 349 36.86 15.35 -10.23
CA ASN A 349 35.97 15.90 -11.26
C ASN A 349 35.73 14.86 -12.35
N LEU A 350 34.56 14.24 -12.33
CA LEU A 350 34.11 13.25 -13.30
C LEU A 350 33.41 13.95 -14.47
N ILE A 351 33.78 13.58 -15.70
CA ILE A 351 33.22 14.14 -16.93
C ILE A 351 32.25 13.13 -17.54
N ARG A 352 31.05 13.58 -17.89
CA ARG A 352 30.04 12.73 -18.54
C ARG A 352 30.54 12.29 -19.91
N LYS A 353 30.46 11.00 -20.18
CA LYS A 353 30.68 10.42 -21.49
C LYS A 353 29.60 10.89 -22.45
N GLU A 354 30.00 11.50 -23.56
CA GLU A 354 29.06 11.81 -24.63
C GLU A 354 28.61 10.51 -25.29
N ARG A 355 27.30 10.31 -25.45
CA ARG A 355 26.77 9.18 -26.21
C ARG A 355 27.16 9.38 -27.67
N SER A 356 27.91 8.43 -28.23
CA SER A 356 28.13 8.36 -29.68
C SER A 356 26.75 8.26 -30.36
N LYS A 357 26.48 9.17 -31.30
CA LYS A 357 25.22 9.22 -32.05
C LYS A 357 25.04 8.02 -32.95
#